data_AF-A0A090RZT7-F1
#
_entry.id   AF-A0A090RZT7-F1
#
_cell.length_a   1.000
_cell.length_b   1.000
_cell.length_c   1.000
_cell.angle_alpha   90.00
_cell.angle_beta   90.00
_cell.angle_gamma   90.00
#
_symmetry.space_group_name_H-M   'P 1'
#
loop_
_entity.id
_entity.type
_entity.pdbx_description
1 polymer ?
#
loop_
_entity_poly.entity_id
_entity_poly.type
_entity_poly.pdbx_seq_one_letter_code
_entity_poly.pdbx_strand_id
1 'polypeptide(L)'
;MPILCGVVAVAMTLLQGATFLQLKTSGDIRQRAQSTAVWTACLAIAAFIGGGLLASHQDGYIIQGILDHNGLSNPIGKDVNLVENGMLHNYVEHPALFIIPAFGSLMLLTAAVLSMVKRAGLAFVSSSLAIFSIILTAGVALFPMIIPSSLVPEHSLTLWDATSSYKTLSIISIVAIIVVPVILGYTTWCYYKMFGRIDNKFIEENSTSLY
;
A
#
# COMPACT_ATOMS: atom_id res chain seq x y z
N MET A 1 -9.69 -6.97 -13.93
CA MET A 1 -8.88 -6.23 -12.94
C MET A 1 -9.17 -6.54 -11.48
N PRO A 2 -10.43 -6.51 -10.99
CA PRO A 2 -10.68 -6.54 -9.54
C PRO A 2 -10.10 -7.77 -8.83
N ILE A 3 -10.19 -8.94 -9.49
CA ILE A 3 -9.65 -10.20 -8.98
C ILE A 3 -8.12 -10.11 -8.82
N LEU A 4 -7.41 -9.54 -9.78
CA LEU A 4 -5.95 -9.43 -9.74
C LEU A 4 -5.51 -8.45 -8.65
N CYS A 5 -6.21 -7.33 -8.48
CA CYS A 5 -5.99 -6.42 -7.35
C CYS A 5 -6.18 -7.16 -6.00
N GLY A 6 -7.22 -8.00 -5.90
CA GLY A 6 -7.43 -8.87 -4.74
C GLY A 6 -6.28 -9.85 -4.51
N VAL A 7 -5.76 -10.49 -5.57
CA VAL A 7 -4.60 -11.38 -5.49
C VAL A 7 -3.35 -10.64 -5.02
N VAL A 8 -3.09 -9.43 -5.54
CA VAL A 8 -1.97 -8.58 -5.08
C VAL A 8 -2.13 -8.26 -3.59
N ALA A 9 -3.32 -7.84 -3.15
CA ALA A 9 -3.59 -7.49 -1.77
C ALA A 9 -3.40 -8.68 -0.81
N VAL A 10 -3.89 -9.87 -1.20
CA VAL A 10 -3.71 -11.09 -0.42
C VAL A 10 -2.23 -11.50 -0.39
N ALA A 11 -1.55 -11.49 -1.53
CA ALA A 11 -0.14 -11.89 -1.61
C ALA A 11 0.77 -10.97 -0.76
N MET A 12 0.58 -9.65 -0.83
CA MET A 12 1.39 -8.70 -0.08
C MET A 12 1.13 -8.76 1.44
N THR A 13 -0.13 -8.97 1.85
CA THR A 13 -0.49 -9.12 3.27
C THR A 13 0.01 -10.44 3.85
N LEU A 14 -0.07 -11.53 3.08
CA LEU A 14 0.53 -12.81 3.45
C LEU A 14 2.06 -12.71 3.58
N LEU A 15 2.72 -12.00 2.66
CA LEU A 15 4.15 -11.74 2.76
C LEU A 15 4.51 -11.00 4.06
N GLN A 16 3.77 -9.94 4.39
CA GLN A 16 3.98 -9.16 5.62
C GLN A 16 3.76 -10.01 6.88
N GLY A 17 2.72 -10.85 6.89
CA GLY A 17 2.47 -11.78 7.98
C GLY A 17 3.57 -12.83 8.12
N ALA A 18 4.04 -13.38 7.01
CA ALA A 18 5.12 -14.36 6.99
C ALA A 18 6.45 -13.77 7.48
N THR A 19 6.83 -12.58 7.03
CA THR A 19 8.06 -11.90 7.49
C THR A 19 7.95 -11.48 8.96
N PHE A 20 6.75 -11.11 9.44
CA PHE A 20 6.50 -10.86 10.87
C PHE A 20 6.63 -12.14 11.71
N LEU A 21 6.08 -13.27 11.25
CA LEU A 21 6.23 -14.56 11.92
C LEU A 21 7.69 -14.98 12.02
N GLN A 22 8.51 -14.69 11.00
CA GLN A 22 9.95 -14.97 11.06
C GLN A 22 10.68 -14.21 12.18
N LEU A 23 10.17 -13.05 12.61
CA LEU A 23 10.70 -12.28 13.74
C LEU A 23 10.32 -12.87 15.09
N LYS A 24 9.08 -13.36 15.19
CA LYS A 24 8.45 -13.76 16.46
C LYS A 24 8.53 -15.26 16.75
N THR A 25 8.84 -16.11 15.78
CA THR A 25 8.83 -17.57 15.95
C THR A 25 10.23 -18.18 15.88
N SER A 26 10.35 -19.43 16.34
CA SER A 26 11.57 -20.24 16.34
C SER A 26 11.30 -21.62 15.71
N GLY A 27 12.36 -22.40 15.45
CA GLY A 27 12.26 -23.78 14.98
C GLY A 27 11.54 -23.94 13.63
N ASP A 28 10.73 -24.99 13.53
CA ASP A 28 10.04 -25.40 12.30
C ASP A 28 9.05 -24.34 11.78
N ILE A 29 8.37 -23.64 12.69
CA ILE A 29 7.42 -22.58 12.33
C ILE A 29 8.14 -21.45 11.60
N ARG A 30 9.32 -21.06 12.08
CA ARG A 30 10.14 -20.04 11.42
C ARG A 30 10.59 -20.48 10.02
N GLN A 31 10.97 -21.75 9.85
CA GLN A 31 11.37 -22.28 8.55
C GLN A 31 10.20 -22.30 7.56
N ARG A 32 9.01 -22.69 8.00
CA ARG A 32 7.78 -22.62 7.19
C ARG A 32 7.47 -21.18 6.80
N ALA A 33 7.52 -20.25 7.75
CA ALA A 33 7.30 -18.82 7.49
C ALA A 33 8.31 -18.23 6.50
N GLN A 34 9.57 -18.71 6.49
CA GLN A 34 10.57 -18.33 5.48
C GLN A 34 10.19 -18.82 4.09
N SER A 35 9.80 -20.10 3.97
CA SER A 35 9.37 -20.65 2.69
C SER A 35 8.11 -19.95 2.17
N THR A 36 7.10 -19.76 3.03
CA THR A 36 5.87 -19.04 2.69
C THR A 36 6.17 -17.61 2.21
N ALA A 37 7.06 -16.88 2.90
CA ALA A 37 7.43 -15.52 2.50
C ALA A 37 8.00 -15.47 1.07
N VAL A 38 8.86 -16.41 0.70
CA VAL A 38 9.43 -16.47 -0.66
C VAL A 38 8.33 -16.71 -1.70
N TRP A 39 7.46 -17.70 -1.48
CA TRP A 39 6.35 -17.99 -2.40
C TRP A 39 5.39 -16.82 -2.54
N THR A 40 5.01 -16.17 -1.43
CA THR A 40 4.10 -15.03 -1.45
C THR A 40 4.74 -13.79 -2.08
N ALA A 41 6.05 -13.59 -1.93
CA ALA A 41 6.76 -12.52 -2.61
C ALA A 41 6.80 -12.73 -4.12
N CYS A 42 7.10 -13.94 -4.59
CA CYS A 42 7.06 -14.28 -6.01
C CYS A 42 5.65 -14.07 -6.60
N LEU A 43 4.61 -14.52 -5.89
CA LEU A 43 3.22 -14.31 -6.28
C LEU A 43 2.87 -12.81 -6.34
N ALA A 44 3.27 -12.03 -5.32
CA ALA A 44 3.04 -10.60 -5.27
C ALA A 44 3.74 -9.87 -6.44
N ILE A 45 4.97 -10.23 -6.77
CA ILE A 45 5.71 -9.67 -7.91
C ILE A 45 4.98 -9.97 -9.23
N ALA A 46 4.64 -11.24 -9.46
CA ALA A 46 3.96 -11.65 -10.69
C ALA A 46 2.59 -10.97 -10.84
N ALA A 47 1.81 -10.92 -9.75
CA ALA A 47 0.50 -10.28 -9.76
C ALA A 47 0.60 -8.75 -9.91
N PHE A 48 1.60 -8.11 -9.31
CA PHE A 48 1.81 -6.66 -9.42
C PHE A 48 2.27 -6.25 -10.82
N ILE A 49 3.24 -6.96 -11.40
CA ILE A 49 3.69 -6.72 -12.77
C ILE A 49 2.56 -7.00 -13.76
N GLY A 50 1.87 -8.14 -13.61
CA GLY A 50 0.70 -8.46 -14.42
C GLY A 50 -0.39 -7.40 -14.30
N GLY A 51 -0.61 -6.85 -13.11
CA GLY A 51 -1.56 -5.76 -12.86
C GLY A 51 -1.16 -4.46 -13.54
N GLY A 52 0.14 -4.13 -13.53
CA GLY A 52 0.67 -2.96 -14.24
C GLY A 52 0.54 -3.06 -15.77
N LEU A 53 0.79 -4.24 -16.36
CA LEU A 53 0.62 -4.46 -17.81
C LEU A 53 -0.84 -4.42 -18.23
N LEU A 54 -1.71 -5.00 -17.40
CA LEU A 54 -3.13 -4.95 -17.62
C LEU A 54 -3.68 -3.52 -17.46
N ALA A 55 -3.12 -2.77 -16.51
CA ALA A 55 -3.41 -1.37 -16.29
C ALA A 55 -3.04 -0.46 -17.48
N SER A 56 -1.97 -0.76 -18.22
CA SER A 56 -1.59 0.05 -19.39
C SER A 56 -2.58 -0.03 -20.55
N HIS A 57 -3.47 -1.02 -20.54
CA HIS A 57 -4.52 -1.20 -21.54
C HIS A 57 -5.91 -0.72 -21.09
N GLN A 58 -5.98 -0.04 -19.95
CA GLN A 58 -7.24 0.40 -19.37
C GLN A 58 -7.48 1.89 -19.61
N ASP A 59 -8.73 2.23 -19.88
CA ASP A 59 -9.18 3.60 -20.05
C ASP A 59 -8.99 4.40 -18.77
N GLY A 60 -8.53 5.64 -18.92
CA GLY A 60 -8.35 6.61 -17.84
C GLY A 60 -9.41 7.69 -17.90
N TYR A 61 -9.70 8.29 -16.75
CA TYR A 61 -10.59 9.44 -16.63
C TYR A 61 -9.73 10.69 -16.42
N ILE A 62 -9.66 11.55 -17.42
CA ILE A 62 -8.78 12.72 -17.40
C ILE A 62 -9.64 13.98 -17.38
N ILE A 63 -9.30 14.90 -16.48
CA ILE A 63 -9.98 16.20 -16.37
C ILE A 63 -9.43 17.11 -17.46
N GLN A 64 -10.30 17.62 -18.32
CA GLN A 64 -9.95 18.62 -19.31
C GLN A 64 -10.44 20.00 -18.84
N GLY A 65 -9.54 20.98 -18.79
CA GLY A 65 -9.86 22.35 -18.38
C GLY A 65 -9.03 22.88 -17.21
N ILE A 66 -9.25 24.15 -16.87
CA ILE A 66 -8.56 24.83 -15.77
C ILE A 66 -9.27 24.47 -14.46
N LEU A 67 -8.59 23.71 -13.61
CA LEU A 67 -9.03 23.46 -12.23
C LEU A 67 -8.64 24.66 -11.36
N ASP A 68 -9.64 25.39 -10.84
CA ASP A 68 -9.41 26.38 -9.80
C ASP A 68 -9.21 25.68 -8.45
N HIS A 69 -7.96 25.48 -8.05
CA HIS A 69 -7.60 24.85 -6.78
C HIS A 69 -8.04 25.64 -5.54
N ASN A 70 -8.38 26.93 -5.68
CA ASN A 70 -8.90 27.77 -4.60
C ASN A 70 -10.41 27.98 -4.69
N GLY A 71 -11.06 27.33 -5.67
CA GLY A 71 -12.50 27.37 -5.87
C GLY A 71 -13.27 26.69 -4.74
N LEU A 72 -14.59 26.86 -4.75
CA LEU A 72 -15.47 26.10 -3.87
C LEU A 72 -15.41 24.61 -4.24
N SER A 73 -15.42 23.74 -3.23
CA SER A 73 -15.50 22.29 -3.42
C SER A 73 -16.83 21.94 -4.11
N ASN A 74 -16.78 21.76 -5.43
CA ASN A 74 -17.96 21.47 -6.24
C ASN A 74 -17.65 20.36 -7.26
N PRO A 75 -18.26 19.17 -7.11
CA PRO A 75 -18.03 18.06 -8.04
C PRO A 75 -18.75 18.25 -9.39
N ILE A 76 -19.57 19.29 -9.55
CA ILE A 76 -20.36 19.57 -10.76
C ILE A 76 -19.73 20.75 -11.51
N GLY A 77 -19.45 20.60 -12.80
CA GLY A 77 -18.90 21.68 -13.65
C GLY A 77 -17.45 21.46 -14.11
N LYS A 78 -16.92 20.25 -13.96
CA LYS A 78 -15.67 19.81 -14.59
C LYS A 78 -15.97 18.96 -15.82
N ASP A 79 -15.15 19.12 -16.85
CA ASP A 79 -15.19 18.27 -18.02
C ASP A 79 -14.23 17.10 -17.80
N VAL A 80 -14.78 15.88 -17.69
CA VAL A 80 -14.02 14.65 -17.49
C VAL A 80 -14.23 13.76 -18.70
N ASN A 81 -13.15 13.55 -19.45
CA ASN A 81 -13.18 12.73 -20.64
C ASN A 81 -12.56 11.36 -20.37
N LEU A 82 -13.21 10.33 -20.93
CA LEU A 82 -12.68 8.97 -20.94
C LEU A 82 -11.66 8.87 -22.07
N VAL A 83 -10.41 8.57 -21.71
CA VAL A 83 -9.28 8.49 -22.63
C VAL A 83 -8.81 7.04 -22.71
N GLU A 84 -8.81 6.50 -23.93
CA GLU A 84 -8.36 5.12 -24.19
C GLU A 84 -6.92 4.92 -23.73
N ASN A 85 -6.65 3.82 -23.03
CA ASN A 85 -5.34 3.51 -22.43
C ASN A 85 -4.78 4.63 -21.51
N GLY A 86 -5.66 5.50 -21.01
CA GLY A 86 -5.29 6.67 -20.23
C GLY A 86 -4.96 6.38 -18.77
N MET A 87 -5.16 5.16 -18.23
CA MET A 87 -5.03 4.92 -16.79
C MET A 87 -3.62 5.16 -16.24
N LEU A 88 -2.59 5.04 -17.08
CA LEU A 88 -1.20 5.32 -16.71
C LEU A 88 -0.69 6.67 -17.26
N HIS A 89 -1.57 7.60 -17.62
CA HIS A 89 -1.16 8.88 -18.22
C HIS A 89 -0.11 9.62 -17.37
N ASN A 90 -0.26 9.65 -16.04
CA ASN A 90 0.69 10.29 -15.13
C ASN A 90 2.11 9.73 -15.26
N TYR A 91 2.23 8.41 -15.46
CA TYR A 91 3.52 7.75 -15.63
C TYR A 91 4.14 8.05 -16.99
N VAL A 92 3.32 8.21 -18.02
CA VAL A 92 3.77 8.58 -19.37
C VAL A 92 4.20 10.04 -19.42
N GLU A 93 3.43 10.94 -18.80
CA GLU A 93 3.72 12.38 -18.72
C GLU A 93 4.94 12.67 -17.83
N HIS A 94 5.09 11.94 -16.72
CA HIS A 94 6.22 12.06 -15.81
C HIS A 94 6.95 10.70 -15.62
N PRO A 95 7.87 10.33 -16.54
CA PRO A 95 8.57 9.05 -16.48
C PRO A 95 9.35 8.76 -15.19
N ALA A 96 9.74 9.80 -14.45
CA ALA A 96 10.38 9.64 -13.14
C ALA A 96 9.49 8.90 -12.13
N LEU A 97 8.16 8.94 -12.29
CA LEU A 97 7.21 8.25 -11.40
C LEU A 97 7.32 6.73 -11.49
N PHE A 98 7.87 6.17 -12.58
CA PHE A 98 8.13 4.73 -12.70
C PHE A 98 9.12 4.21 -11.65
N ILE A 99 9.90 5.09 -11.01
CA ILE A 99 10.74 4.73 -9.86
C ILE A 99 9.90 4.11 -8.74
N ILE A 100 8.65 4.56 -8.56
CA ILE A 100 7.76 4.07 -7.50
C ILE A 100 7.45 2.57 -7.70
N PRO A 101 6.80 2.11 -8.79
CA PRO A 101 6.54 0.69 -8.99
C PRO A 101 7.82 -0.15 -9.11
N ALA A 102 8.90 0.40 -9.68
CA ALA A 102 10.20 -0.27 -9.71
C ALA A 102 10.76 -0.51 -8.30
N PHE A 103 10.64 0.48 -7.41
CA PHE A 103 11.02 0.35 -6.01
C PHE A 103 10.17 -0.70 -5.29
N GLY A 104 8.86 -0.74 -5.50
CA GLY A 104 7.98 -1.72 -4.87
C GLY A 104 8.32 -3.16 -5.27
N SER A 105 8.54 -3.40 -6.56
CA SER A 105 8.96 -4.70 -7.09
C SER A 105 10.35 -5.11 -6.62
N LEU A 106 11.30 -4.17 -6.55
CA LEU A 106 12.62 -4.40 -5.95
C LEU A 106 12.51 -4.78 -4.46
N MET A 107 11.67 -4.07 -3.69
CA MET A 107 11.47 -4.33 -2.27
C MET A 107 10.80 -5.69 -1.99
N LEU A 108 9.92 -6.16 -2.89
CA LEU A 108 9.39 -7.54 -2.83
C LEU A 108 10.50 -8.56 -3.06
N LEU A 109 11.37 -8.33 -4.05
CA LEU A 109 12.49 -9.21 -4.36
C LEU A 109 13.48 -9.28 -3.19
N THR A 110 13.85 -8.13 -2.62
CA THR A 110 14.75 -8.08 -1.47
C THR A 110 14.12 -8.72 -0.24
N ALA A 111 12.81 -8.62 -0.03
CA ALA A 111 12.12 -9.34 1.05
C ALA A 111 12.23 -10.86 0.90
N ALA A 112 12.11 -11.39 -0.33
CA ALA A 112 12.32 -12.80 -0.62
C ALA A 112 13.77 -13.23 -0.34
N VAL A 113 14.75 -12.50 -0.87
CA VAL A 113 16.18 -12.80 -0.68
C VAL A 113 16.57 -12.72 0.80
N LEU A 114 16.14 -11.69 1.53
CA LEU A 114 16.43 -11.54 2.96
C LEU A 114 15.78 -12.63 3.81
N SER A 115 14.61 -13.14 3.39
CA SER A 115 13.99 -14.32 4.03
C SER A 115 14.83 -15.58 3.83
N MET A 116 15.40 -15.77 2.63
CA MET A 116 16.31 -16.90 2.34
C MET A 116 17.64 -16.81 3.11
N VAL A 117 18.20 -15.60 3.25
CA VAL A 117 19.43 -15.32 4.01
C VAL A 117 19.16 -15.25 5.53
N LYS A 118 17.95 -15.59 5.98
CA LYS A 118 17.52 -15.66 7.38
C LYS A 118 17.61 -14.32 8.15
N ARG A 119 17.62 -13.18 7.43
CA ARG A 119 17.63 -11.82 8.00
C ARG A 119 16.20 -11.27 8.15
N ALA A 120 15.46 -11.84 9.11
CA ALA A 120 14.03 -11.54 9.33
C ALA A 120 13.72 -10.04 9.56
N GLY A 121 14.59 -9.30 10.26
CA GLY A 121 14.41 -7.86 10.51
C GLY A 121 14.34 -7.04 9.24
N LEU A 122 15.34 -7.21 8.37
CA LEU A 122 15.38 -6.50 7.10
C LEU A 122 14.30 -7.01 6.14
N ALA A 123 13.96 -8.31 6.18
CA ALA A 123 12.87 -8.86 5.36
C ALA A 123 11.52 -8.19 5.68
N PHE A 124 11.21 -7.97 6.97
CA PHE A 124 10.00 -7.29 7.42
C PHE A 124 9.94 -5.81 7.03
N VAL A 125 11.07 -5.09 7.16
CA VAL A 125 11.16 -3.70 6.71
C VAL A 125 10.96 -3.62 5.20
N SER A 126 11.63 -4.50 4.45
CA SER A 126 11.52 -4.58 2.99
C SER A 126 10.08 -4.86 2.53
N SER A 127 9.38 -5.81 3.16
CA SER A 127 7.97 -6.09 2.83
C SER A 127 7.05 -4.91 3.18
N SER A 128 7.34 -4.17 4.26
CA SER A 128 6.58 -2.97 4.63
C SER A 128 6.75 -1.85 3.60
N LEU A 129 7.99 -1.61 3.15
CA LEU A 129 8.28 -0.62 2.11
C LEU A 129 7.70 -1.01 0.75
N ALA A 130 7.67 -2.32 0.44
CA ALA A 130 7.01 -2.82 -0.76
C ALA A 130 5.51 -2.49 -0.75
N ILE A 131 4.80 -2.77 0.36
CA ILE A 131 3.37 -2.46 0.49
C ILE A 131 3.11 -0.96 0.33
N PHE A 132 3.91 -0.12 1.00
CA PHE A 132 3.80 1.33 0.88
C PHE A 132 3.93 1.78 -0.59
N SER A 133 4.93 1.24 -1.30
CA SER A 133 5.17 1.56 -2.70
C SER A 133 4.06 1.07 -3.63
N ILE A 134 3.52 -0.14 -3.43
CA ILE A 134 2.40 -0.68 -4.22
C ILE A 134 1.14 0.19 -4.08
N ILE A 135 0.81 0.60 -2.84
CA ILE A 135 -0.33 1.50 -2.58
C ILE A 135 -0.09 2.86 -3.22
N LEU A 136 1.14 3.38 -3.10
CA LEU A 136 1.51 4.66 -3.71
C LEU A 136 1.43 4.61 -5.24
N THR A 137 1.78 3.47 -5.87
CA THR A 137 1.60 3.28 -7.32
C THR A 137 0.14 3.45 -7.74
N ALA A 138 -0.80 2.83 -7.02
CA ALA A 138 -2.22 3.01 -7.31
C ALA A 138 -2.68 4.47 -7.10
N GLY A 139 -2.20 5.13 -6.05
CA GLY A 139 -2.51 6.54 -5.79
C GLY A 139 -2.00 7.47 -6.90
N VAL A 140 -0.77 7.25 -7.38
CA VAL A 140 -0.18 8.05 -8.47
C VAL A 140 -0.84 7.75 -9.81
N ALA A 141 -1.28 6.51 -10.07
CA ALA A 141 -2.04 6.19 -11.28
C ALA A 141 -3.36 6.97 -11.33
N LEU A 142 -4.07 7.07 -10.19
CA LEU A 142 -5.39 7.68 -10.14
C LEU A 142 -5.35 9.21 -9.95
N PHE A 143 -4.25 9.77 -9.41
CA PHE A 143 -4.14 11.19 -9.14
C PHE A 143 -4.46 12.05 -10.38
N PRO A 144 -5.26 13.13 -10.29
CA PRO A 144 -5.89 13.72 -9.10
C PRO A 144 -7.27 13.12 -8.76
N MET A 145 -7.71 12.09 -9.47
CA MET A 145 -8.99 11.43 -9.26
C MET A 145 -8.92 10.42 -8.11
N ILE A 146 -10.00 10.31 -7.34
CA ILE A 146 -10.13 9.33 -6.24
C ILE A 146 -11.15 8.25 -6.63
N ILE A 147 -12.32 8.67 -7.11
CA ILE A 147 -13.42 7.76 -7.47
C ILE A 147 -13.99 8.19 -8.83
N PRO A 148 -13.63 7.51 -9.94
CA PRO A 148 -14.24 7.76 -11.24
C PRO A 148 -15.68 7.25 -11.28
N SER A 149 -16.56 8.00 -11.94
CA SER A 149 -17.95 7.61 -12.20
C SER A 149 -18.07 7.04 -13.61
N SER A 150 -18.57 5.81 -13.74
CA SER A 150 -18.76 5.15 -15.03
C SER A 150 -20.06 5.52 -15.74
N LEU A 151 -21.06 6.05 -15.02
CA LEU A 151 -22.35 6.45 -15.58
C LEU A 151 -22.32 7.88 -16.10
N VAL A 152 -21.72 8.79 -15.33
CA VAL A 152 -21.60 10.20 -15.67
C VAL A 152 -20.18 10.63 -15.29
N PRO A 153 -19.22 10.67 -16.24
CA PRO A 153 -17.82 10.99 -15.98
C PRO A 153 -17.62 12.32 -15.25
N GLU A 154 -18.43 13.34 -15.55
CA GLU A 154 -18.36 14.67 -14.91
C GLU A 154 -18.56 14.62 -13.38
N HIS A 155 -19.31 13.64 -12.86
CA HIS A 155 -19.55 13.47 -11.42
C HIS A 155 -18.45 12.67 -10.70
N SER A 156 -17.32 12.42 -11.35
CA SER A 156 -16.18 11.75 -10.70
C SER A 156 -15.67 12.55 -9.50
N LEU A 157 -15.18 11.89 -8.45
CA LEU A 157 -14.66 12.56 -7.25
C LEU A 157 -13.14 12.73 -7.36
N THR A 158 -12.67 13.96 -7.15
CA THR A 158 -11.27 14.35 -7.28
C THR A 158 -10.75 14.86 -5.93
N LEU A 159 -9.43 14.92 -5.79
CA LEU A 159 -8.78 15.46 -4.60
C LEU A 159 -9.09 16.95 -4.36
N TRP A 160 -9.56 17.68 -5.36
CA TRP A 160 -9.83 19.11 -5.26
C TRP A 160 -11.30 19.40 -4.93
N ASP A 161 -12.23 18.63 -5.51
CA ASP A 161 -13.67 18.92 -5.42
C ASP A 161 -14.38 18.16 -4.30
N ALA A 162 -13.72 17.14 -3.72
CA ALA A 162 -14.25 16.31 -2.65
C ALA A 162 -13.51 16.55 -1.32
N THR A 163 -13.26 17.82 -0.99
CA THR A 163 -12.55 18.21 0.24
C THR A 163 -13.45 18.94 1.22
N SER A 164 -13.08 18.86 2.50
CA SER A 164 -13.74 19.67 3.53
C SER A 164 -13.35 21.16 3.39
N SER A 165 -14.15 22.04 3.98
CA SER A 165 -13.84 23.47 4.04
C SER A 165 -12.43 23.73 4.60
N TYR A 166 -11.78 24.81 4.16
CA TYR A 166 -10.44 25.18 4.62
C TYR A 166 -10.31 25.15 6.15
N LYS A 167 -11.28 25.72 6.88
CA LYS A 167 -11.26 25.72 8.35
C LYS A 167 -11.24 24.31 8.93
N THR A 168 -12.10 23.42 8.44
CA THR A 168 -12.15 22.03 8.90
C THR A 168 -10.87 21.28 8.57
N LEU A 169 -10.34 21.45 7.35
CA LEU A 169 -9.10 20.81 6.90
C LEU A 169 -7.89 21.27 7.73
N SER A 170 -7.78 22.57 8.03
CA SER A 170 -6.71 23.09 8.90
C SER A 170 -6.80 22.52 10.32
N ILE A 171 -8.00 22.42 10.89
CA ILE A 171 -8.20 21.86 12.24
C ILE A 171 -7.74 20.40 12.27
N ILE A 172 -8.23 19.55 11.34
CA ILE A 172 -7.87 18.13 11.34
C ILE A 172 -6.38 17.90 11.01
N SER A 173 -5.76 18.78 10.22
CA SER A 173 -4.32 18.72 9.93
C SER A 173 -3.49 18.99 11.18
N ILE A 174 -3.85 20.01 11.98
CA ILE A 174 -3.18 20.29 13.26
C ILE A 174 -3.36 19.10 14.22
N VAL A 175 -4.58 18.57 14.31
CA VAL A 175 -4.86 17.39 15.14
C VAL A 175 -4.03 16.19 14.68
N ALA A 176 -3.95 15.91 13.39
CA ALA A 176 -3.17 14.81 12.84
C ALA A 176 -1.67 14.96 13.15
N ILE A 177 -1.10 16.17 13.01
CA ILE A 177 0.31 16.45 13.32
C ILE A 177 0.65 16.17 14.78
N ILE A 178 -0.30 16.36 15.71
CA ILE A 178 -0.09 16.11 17.15
C ILE A 178 -0.39 14.65 17.50
N VAL A 179 -1.53 14.12 17.06
CA VAL A 179 -2.04 12.81 17.48
C VAL A 179 -1.28 11.66 16.82
N VAL A 180 -0.89 11.77 15.55
CA VAL A 180 -0.17 10.69 14.85
C VAL A 180 1.18 10.37 15.51
N PRO A 181 2.06 11.35 15.85
CA PRO A 181 3.28 11.06 16.59
C PRO A 181 3.05 10.43 17.96
N VAL A 182 2.01 10.85 18.68
CA VAL A 182 1.64 10.24 19.97
C VAL A 182 1.25 8.77 19.77
N ILE A 183 0.44 8.48 18.75
CA ILE A 183 0.04 7.11 18.39
C ILE A 183 1.24 6.25 18.06
N LEU A 184 2.13 6.74 17.21
CA LEU A 184 3.36 6.03 16.84
C LEU A 184 4.29 5.83 18.05
N GLY A 185 4.37 6.81 18.95
CA GLY A 185 5.16 6.75 20.17
C GLY A 185 4.75 5.62 21.09
N TYR A 186 3.47 5.56 21.50
CA TYR A 186 3.02 4.49 22.39
C TYR A 186 3.00 3.13 21.66
N THR A 187 2.68 3.10 20.36
CA THR A 187 2.70 1.86 19.58
C THR A 187 4.14 1.29 19.57
N THR A 188 5.13 2.13 19.30
CA THR A 188 6.55 1.75 19.34
C THR A 188 6.96 1.25 20.73
N TRP A 189 6.52 1.92 21.80
CA TRP A 189 6.75 1.46 23.17
C TRP A 189 6.15 0.09 23.45
N CYS A 190 4.92 -0.17 23.01
CA CYS A 190 4.29 -1.49 23.14
C CYS A 190 5.10 -2.57 22.40
N TYR A 191 5.53 -2.31 21.15
CA TYR A 191 6.37 -3.23 20.40
C TYR A 191 7.74 -3.47 21.05
N TYR A 192 8.33 -2.44 21.66
CA TYR A 192 9.57 -2.55 22.42
C TYR A 192 9.40 -3.36 23.70
N LYS A 193 8.30 -3.16 24.45
CA LYS A 193 8.02 -3.92 25.68
C LYS A 193 7.69 -5.38 25.42
N MET A 194 7.02 -5.69 24.31
CA MET A 194 6.72 -7.07 23.89
C MET A 194 7.82 -7.65 22.99
N PHE A 195 9.03 -7.13 23.08
CA PHE A 195 10.14 -7.62 22.28
C PHE A 195 10.60 -8.99 22.78
N GLY A 196 10.69 -9.95 21.86
CA GLY A 196 10.92 -11.35 22.20
C GLY A 196 10.31 -12.27 21.16
N ARG A 197 10.79 -13.52 21.16
CA ARG A 197 10.22 -14.64 20.40
C ARG A 197 9.32 -15.47 21.28
N ILE A 198 8.29 -16.03 20.67
CA ILE A 198 7.38 -16.99 21.29
C ILE A 198 7.85 -18.37 20.82
N ASP A 199 8.24 -19.20 21.78
CA ASP A 199 8.66 -20.59 21.56
C ASP A 199 7.68 -21.55 22.26
N ASN A 200 7.71 -22.83 21.92
CA ASN A 200 6.80 -23.81 22.50
C ASN A 200 6.92 -23.88 24.03
N LYS A 201 8.15 -23.80 24.56
CA LYS A 201 8.39 -23.75 26.01
C LYS A 201 7.71 -22.56 26.70
N PHE A 202 7.71 -21.39 26.04
CA PHE A 202 7.07 -20.20 26.57
C PHE A 202 5.55 -20.37 26.67
N ILE A 203 4.96 -21.10 25.71
CA ILE A 203 3.53 -21.43 25.70
C ILE A 203 3.19 -22.44 26.80
N GLU A 204 4.00 -23.48 26.96
CA GLU A 204 3.83 -24.50 28.01
C GLU A 204 3.90 -23.89 29.42
N GLU A 205 4.86 -22.98 29.65
CA GLU A 205 5.05 -22.28 30.92
C GLU A 205 3.91 -21.29 31.25
N ASN A 206 3.18 -20.79 30.25
CA ASN A 206 2.15 -19.75 30.40
C ASN A 206 0.77 -20.19 29.87
N SER A 207 0.48 -21.49 29.94
CA SER A 207 -0.68 -22.12 29.30
C SER A 207 -2.05 -21.64 29.79
N THR A 208 -2.15 -21.09 31.00
CA THR A 208 -3.42 -20.56 31.56
C THR A 208 -3.61 -19.06 31.34
N SER A 209 -2.57 -18.34 30.89
CA SER A 209 -2.60 -16.89 30.69
C SER A 209 -2.56 -16.46 29.22
N LEU A 210 -2.14 -17.36 28.32
CA LEU A 210 -2.13 -17.13 26.88
C LEU A 210 -3.46 -17.61 26.27
N TYR A 211 -4.02 -16.82 25.35
CA TYR A 211 -5.32 -17.06 24.71
C TYR A 211 -5.20 -17.87 23.42
#